data_AF-A0AA88PEA4-F1
#
_entry.id   AF-A0AA88PEA4-F1
#
_cell.length_a   1.000
_cell.length_b   1.000
_cell.length_c   1.000
_cell.angle_alpha   90.00
_cell.angle_beta   90.00
_cell.angle_gamma   90.00
#
_symmetry.space_group_name_H-M   'P 1'
#
loop_
_entity.id
_entity.type
_entity.pdbx_description
1 polymer ?
#
loop_
_entity_poly.entity_id
_entity_poly.type
_entity_poly.pdbx_seq_one_letter_code
_entity_poly.pdbx_strand_id
1 'polypeptide(L)'
;MVPVLMLLLAALVAADEPMIDLSGPAESDSVSVSVVHCTATIVCPDRTTCCLSPYGVWFCCPFSMGQCCRDGYHCCPHGYYCDSTMTCVRGWLKLSASSQMATKATQKPQTEMVHCDGNVYCPADQFCCKTATGQWGCCSGFGVAHKQSL
;
A
#
# COMPACT_ATOMS: atom_id res chain seq x y z
N MET A 1 -18.13 -59.00 -44.72
CA MET A 1 -16.92 -58.92 -45.57
C MET A 1 -16.79 -57.47 -46.03
N VAL A 2 -16.65 -56.52 -45.11
CA VAL A 2 -15.38 -55.91 -44.65
C VAL A 2 -14.67 -55.08 -45.75
N PRO A 3 -15.25 -53.94 -46.18
CA PRO A 3 -14.43 -52.81 -46.64
C PRO A 3 -14.76 -51.49 -45.91
N VAL A 4 -15.56 -51.52 -44.84
CA VAL A 4 -15.96 -50.34 -44.06
C VAL A 4 -15.16 -50.19 -42.76
N LEU A 5 -14.26 -51.13 -42.45
CA LEU A 5 -13.54 -51.22 -41.18
C LEU A 5 -12.29 -50.32 -41.09
N MET A 6 -11.85 -49.67 -42.17
CA MET A 6 -10.60 -48.87 -42.17
C MET A 6 -10.78 -47.34 -42.13
N LEU A 7 -12.02 -46.82 -42.22
CA LEU A 7 -12.27 -45.37 -42.21
C LEU A 7 -12.80 -44.83 -40.86
N LEU A 8 -13.05 -45.71 -39.88
CA LEU A 8 -13.51 -45.32 -38.54
C LEU A 8 -12.37 -45.04 -37.54
N LEU A 9 -11.10 -45.17 -37.95
CA LEU A 9 -9.94 -44.91 -37.08
C LEU A 9 -9.49 -43.43 -37.03
N ALA A 10 -10.18 -42.52 -37.72
CA ALA A 10 -9.85 -41.09 -37.73
C ALA A 10 -10.60 -40.26 -36.67
N ALA A 11 -11.07 -40.87 -35.58
CA ALA A 11 -11.82 -40.17 -34.52
C ALA A 11 -11.11 -40.18 -33.13
N LEU A 12 -9.83 -40.54 -33.07
CA LEU A 12 -9.07 -40.67 -31.80
C LEU A 12 -8.25 -39.42 -31.40
N VAL A 13 -8.44 -38.26 -32.03
CA VAL A 13 -7.79 -37.01 -31.60
C VAL A 13 -8.83 -35.89 -31.52
N ALA A 14 -9.55 -35.85 -30.41
CA ALA A 14 -10.31 -34.69 -29.98
C ALA A 14 -10.25 -34.59 -28.45
N ALA A 15 -9.42 -33.63 -28.01
CA ALA A 15 -9.47 -32.93 -26.74
C ALA A 15 -9.27 -33.75 -25.45
N ASP A 16 -8.03 -33.80 -24.98
CA ASP A 16 -7.81 -33.60 -23.55
C ASP A 16 -8.20 -32.14 -23.23
N GLU A 17 -9.41 -31.93 -22.70
CA GLU A 17 -9.70 -30.71 -21.97
C GLU A 17 -9.21 -30.93 -20.54
N PRO A 18 -8.12 -30.29 -20.08
CA PRO A 18 -7.92 -30.15 -18.65
C PRO A 18 -9.07 -29.28 -18.14
N MET A 19 -9.93 -29.84 -17.29
CA MET A 19 -10.79 -29.02 -16.44
C MET A 19 -9.88 -28.20 -15.53
N ILE A 20 -9.53 -27.00 -15.99
CA ILE A 20 -9.05 -25.94 -15.10
C ILE A 20 -10.30 -25.52 -14.34
N ASP A 21 -10.48 -26.15 -13.19
CA ASP A 21 -11.44 -25.75 -12.18
C ASP A 21 -11.18 -24.27 -11.83
N LEU A 22 -12.01 -23.39 -12.38
CA LEU A 22 -12.14 -21.99 -11.95
C LEU A 22 -13.00 -21.93 -10.67
N SER A 23 -12.78 -22.87 -9.75
CA SER A 23 -13.30 -22.88 -8.38
C SER A 23 -12.13 -22.88 -7.40
N GLY A 24 -11.05 -22.17 -7.72
CA GLY A 24 -10.24 -21.60 -6.65
C GLY A 24 -11.19 -20.73 -5.82
N PRO A 25 -11.31 -20.91 -4.48
CA PRO A 25 -11.97 -19.89 -3.68
C PRO A 25 -11.37 -18.55 -4.09
N ALA A 26 -12.16 -17.49 -4.04
CA ALA A 26 -11.61 -16.20 -3.75
C ALA A 26 -10.86 -16.37 -2.42
N GLU A 27 -9.63 -16.86 -2.50
CA GLU A 27 -8.61 -16.68 -1.51
C GLU A 27 -8.38 -15.18 -1.62
N SER A 28 -9.26 -14.44 -0.93
CA SER A 28 -8.81 -13.48 0.04
C SER A 28 -7.77 -14.19 0.90
N ASP A 29 -6.60 -14.46 0.32
CA ASP A 29 -5.38 -14.32 1.06
C ASP A 29 -5.41 -12.83 1.40
N SER A 30 -6.02 -12.59 2.55
CA SER A 30 -5.76 -11.45 3.37
C SER A 30 -4.30 -11.58 3.76
N VAL A 31 -3.40 -11.45 2.77
CA VAL A 31 -2.12 -10.82 2.99
C VAL A 31 -2.53 -9.53 3.65
N SER A 32 -2.34 -9.46 4.96
CA SER A 32 -2.28 -8.20 5.65
C SER A 32 -1.11 -7.48 5.00
N VAL A 33 -1.36 -6.79 3.89
CA VAL A 33 -0.37 -5.99 3.19
C VAL A 33 -0.04 -4.91 4.21
N SER A 34 1.05 -5.12 4.94
CA SER A 34 1.58 -4.12 5.85
C SER A 34 1.83 -2.88 5.02
N VAL A 35 1.24 -1.76 5.42
CA VAL A 35 1.44 -0.48 4.75
C VAL A 35 2.07 0.50 5.74
N VAL A 36 2.91 1.37 5.23
CA VAL A 36 3.49 2.47 5.99
C VAL A 36 2.54 3.66 5.89
N HIS A 37 1.98 4.09 7.01
CA HIS A 37 1.10 5.26 7.06
C HIS A 37 1.93 6.54 7.13
N CYS A 38 1.93 7.34 6.04
CA CYS A 38 2.59 8.65 6.00
C CYS A 38 1.70 9.73 6.60
N THR A 39 0.41 9.66 6.31
CA THR A 39 -0.64 10.50 6.90
C THR A 39 -1.92 9.66 7.09
N ALA A 40 -3.01 10.30 7.53
CA ALA A 40 -4.34 9.70 7.61
C ALA A 40 -4.84 9.11 6.28
N THR A 41 -4.48 9.74 5.17
CA THR A 41 -5.01 9.42 3.83
C THR A 41 -3.93 8.95 2.84
N ILE A 42 -2.66 9.03 3.25
CA ILE A 42 -1.51 8.71 2.42
C ILE A 42 -0.76 7.53 3.02
N VAL A 43 -0.59 6.50 2.19
CA VAL A 43 0.12 5.28 2.56
C VAL A 43 1.17 4.92 1.52
N CYS A 44 2.21 4.23 1.99
CA CYS A 44 3.22 3.62 1.17
C CYS A 44 3.25 2.09 1.37
N PRO A 45 3.75 1.31 0.41
CA PRO A 45 3.89 -0.14 0.54
C PRO A 45 4.74 -0.55 1.76
N ASP A 46 4.66 -1.81 2.18
CA ASP A 46 5.56 -2.31 3.23
C ASP A 46 7.03 -2.07 2.88
N ARG A 47 7.88 -1.97 3.91
CA ARG A 47 9.34 -1.79 3.77
C ARG A 47 9.76 -0.54 3.01
N THR A 48 8.90 0.47 2.94
CA THR A 48 9.22 1.79 2.37
C THR A 48 9.37 2.86 3.44
N THR A 49 9.79 4.07 3.05
CA THR A 49 9.84 5.25 3.92
C THR A 49 9.07 6.41 3.29
N CYS A 50 8.27 7.12 4.09
CA CYS A 50 7.52 8.29 3.65
C CYS A 50 8.42 9.52 3.51
N CYS A 51 8.50 10.09 2.31
CA CYS A 51 9.24 11.32 2.04
C CYS A 51 8.27 12.44 1.64
N LEU A 52 8.35 13.58 2.34
CA LEU A 52 7.58 14.77 2.04
C LEU A 52 8.43 15.74 1.20
N SER A 53 7.92 16.11 0.03
CA SER A 53 8.54 17.13 -0.81
C SER A 53 8.31 18.53 -0.24
N PRO A 54 9.15 19.53 -0.60
CA PRO A 54 8.95 20.92 -0.18
C PRO A 54 7.66 21.54 -0.73
N TYR A 55 7.02 20.88 -1.71
CA TYR A 55 5.73 21.28 -2.28
C TYR A 55 4.52 20.60 -1.58
N GLY A 56 4.76 19.85 -0.50
CA GLY A 56 3.69 19.18 0.25
C GLY A 56 3.21 17.86 -0.36
N VAL A 57 3.97 17.27 -1.29
CA VAL A 57 3.62 16.00 -1.94
C VAL A 57 4.38 14.86 -1.29
N TRP A 58 3.68 13.77 -0.97
CA TRP A 58 4.26 12.57 -0.39
C TRP A 58 4.70 11.57 -1.45
N PHE A 59 5.86 10.99 -1.22
CA PHE A 59 6.41 9.92 -2.02
C PHE A 59 6.95 8.78 -1.16
N CYS A 60 7.00 7.59 -1.74
CA CYS A 60 7.45 6.38 -1.06
C CYS A 60 8.88 6.03 -1.49
N CYS A 61 9.84 6.22 -0.59
CA CYS A 61 11.20 5.74 -0.77
C CYS A 61 11.22 4.20 -0.65
N PRO A 62 11.81 3.45 -1.59
CA PRO A 62 11.80 1.98 -1.58
C PRO A 62 12.65 1.37 -0.45
N PHE A 63 13.48 2.17 0.21
CA PHE A 63 14.30 1.70 1.32
C PHE A 63 13.54 1.86 2.64
N SER A 64 13.51 0.79 3.43
CA SER A 64 13.09 0.87 4.82
C SER A 64 14.13 1.69 5.60
N MET A 65 13.64 2.60 6.45
CA MET A 65 14.51 3.55 7.18
C MET A 65 15.45 4.35 6.25
N GLY A 66 14.98 4.64 5.03
CA GLY A 66 15.72 5.43 4.06
C GLY A 66 15.79 6.91 4.46
N GLN A 67 16.89 7.58 4.10
CA GLN A 67 17.04 9.01 4.32
C GLN A 67 16.46 9.78 3.13
N CYS A 68 15.41 10.57 3.35
CA CYS A 68 14.89 11.47 2.33
C CYS A 68 15.88 12.62 2.06
N CYS A 69 16.13 12.91 0.79
CA CYS A 69 16.83 14.11 0.37
C CYS A 69 15.92 15.34 0.56
N ARG A 70 16.51 16.54 0.51
CA ARG A 70 15.79 17.80 0.75
C ARG A 70 14.64 18.06 -0.23
N ASP A 71 14.75 17.51 -1.43
CA ASP A 71 13.73 17.63 -2.46
C ASP A 71 12.54 16.68 -2.24
N GLY A 72 12.67 15.66 -1.40
CA GLY A 72 11.65 14.66 -1.12
C GLY A 72 11.35 13.69 -2.26
N TYR A 73 12.04 13.83 -3.40
CA TYR A 73 11.94 12.93 -4.56
C TYR A 73 13.06 11.88 -4.57
N HIS A 74 14.24 12.27 -4.10
CA HIS A 74 15.37 11.37 -3.96
C HIS A 74 15.47 10.86 -2.53
N CYS A 75 15.94 9.64 -2.37
CA CYS A 75 16.24 9.08 -1.07
C CYS A 75 17.45 8.16 -1.12
N CYS A 76 18.06 7.98 0.04
CA CYS A 76 19.23 7.17 0.23
C CYS A 76 18.92 5.92 1.07
N PRO A 77 19.60 4.80 0.82
CA PRO A 77 19.47 3.62 1.66
C PRO A 77 19.91 3.92 3.10
N HIS A 78 19.41 3.12 4.04
CA HIS A 78 19.71 3.28 5.44
C HIS A 78 21.23 3.35 5.69
N GLY A 79 21.65 4.34 6.49
CA GLY A 79 23.05 4.57 6.83
C GLY A 79 23.85 5.37 5.80
N TYR A 80 23.21 5.91 4.76
CA TYR A 80 23.76 6.93 3.86
C TYR A 80 23.09 8.27 4.13
N TYR A 81 23.84 9.37 3.99
CA TYR A 81 23.29 10.72 4.00
C TYR A 81 23.19 11.26 2.58
N CYS A 82 22.22 12.14 2.33
CA CYS A 82 22.07 12.78 1.04
C CYS A 82 22.81 14.12 1.03
N ASP A 83 23.73 14.30 0.08
CA ASP A 83 24.43 15.58 -0.10
C ASP A 83 23.62 16.56 -0.97
N SER A 84 24.15 17.78 -1.16
CA SER A 84 23.49 18.83 -1.95
C SER A 84 23.36 18.51 -3.45
N THR A 85 24.03 17.47 -3.93
CA THR A 85 24.03 17.04 -5.33
C THR A 85 23.13 15.85 -5.59
N MET A 86 22.29 15.47 -4.60
CA MET A 86 21.55 14.20 -4.63
C MET A 86 22.48 13.00 -4.81
N THR A 87 23.61 13.01 -4.09
CA THR A 87 24.49 11.84 -3.99
C THR A 87 24.34 11.25 -2.59
N CYS A 88 24.15 9.94 -2.52
CA CYS A 88 24.13 9.19 -1.28
C CYS A 88 25.56 8.88 -0.86
N VAL A 89 25.92 9.31 0.34
CA VAL A 89 27.30 9.30 0.82
C VAL A 89 27.40 8.62 2.18
N ARG A 90 28.46 7.83 2.36
CA ARG A 90 28.78 7.15 3.62
C ARG A 90 30.30 7.02 3.75
N GLY A 91 30.91 7.93 4.49
CA GLY A 91 32.38 8.06 4.52
C GLY A 91 32.90 8.40 3.12
N TRP A 92 33.74 7.53 2.57
CA TRP A 92 34.31 7.71 1.22
C TRP A 92 33.44 7.15 0.09
N LEU A 93 32.40 6.37 0.43
CA LEU A 93 31.50 5.78 -0.56
C LEU A 93 30.53 6.84 -1.09
N LYS A 94 30.44 6.93 -2.42
CA LYS A 94 29.47 7.75 -3.14
C LYS A 94 28.63 6.87 -4.04
N LEU A 95 27.33 6.89 -3.83
CA LEU A 95 26.33 6.31 -4.73
C LEU A 95 25.57 7.48 -5.32
N SER A 96 25.31 7.48 -6.62
CA SER A 96 24.28 8.38 -7.14
C SER A 96 22.99 8.09 -6.38
N ALA A 97 22.30 9.12 -5.85
CA ALA A 97 20.98 8.87 -5.29
C ALA A 97 20.15 8.39 -6.48
N SER A 98 19.80 7.11 -6.45
CA SER A 98 18.95 6.56 -7.49
C SER A 98 17.66 7.36 -7.41
N SER A 99 17.26 7.96 -8.52
CA SER A 99 15.86 8.34 -8.76
C SER A 99 15.03 7.05 -8.90
N GLN A 100 15.15 6.14 -7.93
CA GLN A 100 14.24 5.03 -7.75
C GLN A 100 12.96 5.69 -7.33
N MET A 101 12.20 6.02 -8.38
CA MET A 101 11.03 6.87 -8.41
C MET A 101 10.30 6.67 -7.11
N ALA A 102 10.43 7.65 -6.22
CA ALA A 102 9.63 7.66 -5.04
C ALA A 102 8.20 7.63 -5.57
N THR A 103 7.51 6.50 -5.42
CA THR A 103 6.22 6.33 -6.08
C THR A 103 5.31 7.33 -5.39
N LYS A 104 4.51 8.05 -6.19
CA LYS A 104 3.54 8.98 -5.61
C LYS A 104 2.70 8.18 -4.64
N ALA A 105 2.69 8.59 -3.38
CA ALA A 105 2.02 7.81 -2.36
C ALA A 105 0.53 7.71 -2.71
N THR A 106 -0.02 6.51 -2.61
CA THR A 106 -1.38 6.24 -3.06
C THR A 106 -2.35 6.94 -2.13
N GLN A 107 -3.30 7.68 -2.70
CA GLN A 107 -4.46 8.14 -1.95
C GLN A 107 -5.26 6.90 -1.58
N LYS A 108 -5.47 6.68 -0.27
CA LYS A 108 -6.38 5.65 0.22
C LYS A 108 -7.72 5.78 -0.51
N PRO A 109 -8.34 4.68 -0.99
CA PRO A 109 -9.71 4.74 -1.49
C PRO A 109 -10.59 5.35 -0.39
N GLN A 110 -11.26 6.45 -0.74
CA GLN A 110 -12.09 7.24 0.15
C GLN A 110 -13.36 6.46 0.51
N THR A 111 -13.25 5.58 1.47
CA THR A 111 -14.30 5.43 2.47
C THR A 111 -13.90 6.39 3.58
N GLU A 112 -14.60 7.52 3.66
CA GLU A 112 -14.31 8.69 4.50
C GLU A 112 -13.82 8.29 5.90
N MET A 113 -12.76 8.92 6.38
CA MET A 113 -12.27 8.72 7.74
C MET A 113 -12.45 10.03 8.50
N VAL A 114 -13.12 9.98 9.65
CA VAL A 114 -13.30 11.10 10.56
C VAL A 114 -12.12 11.16 11.53
N HIS A 115 -11.45 12.31 11.58
CA HIS A 115 -10.35 12.56 12.52
C HIS A 115 -10.91 12.99 13.87
N CYS A 116 -10.47 12.30 14.92
CA CYS A 116 -10.72 12.62 16.32
C CYS A 116 -9.44 13.17 16.94
N ASP A 117 -9.58 13.99 17.98
CA ASP A 117 -8.44 14.50 18.75
C ASP A 117 -7.54 13.37 19.27
N GLY A 118 -6.24 13.66 19.45
CA GLY A 118 -5.28 12.68 19.97
C GLY A 118 -4.84 11.61 18.96
N ASN A 119 -4.82 11.93 17.65
CA ASN A 119 -4.40 11.05 16.56
C ASN A 119 -5.26 9.78 16.41
N VAL A 120 -6.56 9.87 16.68
CA VAL A 120 -7.50 8.76 16.50
C VAL A 120 -8.28 8.98 15.21
N TYR A 121 -8.39 7.95 14.37
CA TYR A 121 -9.08 8.01 13.10
C TYR A 121 -10.17 6.95 13.05
N CYS A 122 -11.40 7.37 12.82
CA CYS A 122 -12.55 6.50 12.75
C CYS A 122 -13.05 6.40 11.30
N PRO A 123 -13.62 5.26 10.89
CA PRO A 123 -14.27 5.15 9.60
C PRO A 123 -15.58 5.97 9.57
N ALA A 124 -16.07 6.32 8.37
CA ALA A 124 -17.20 7.24 8.16
C ALA A 124 -18.49 6.83 8.88
N ASP A 125 -18.66 5.53 9.10
CA ASP A 125 -19.80 4.92 9.77
C ASP A 125 -19.71 4.99 11.30
N GLN A 126 -18.66 5.62 11.86
CA GLN A 126 -18.40 5.73 13.29
C GLN A 126 -18.23 7.18 13.73
N PHE A 127 -18.54 7.44 15.01
CA PHE A 127 -18.41 8.75 15.64
C PHE A 127 -17.24 8.78 16.62
N CYS A 128 -16.59 9.94 16.74
CA CYS A 128 -15.59 10.19 17.78
C CYS A 128 -16.26 10.23 19.16
N CYS A 129 -15.80 9.37 20.07
CA CYS A 129 -16.29 9.29 21.44
C CYS A 129 -15.12 9.31 22.43
N LYS A 130 -15.36 9.82 23.66
CA LYS A 130 -14.41 9.71 24.77
C LYS A 130 -14.75 8.52 25.67
N THR A 131 -13.75 7.73 26.01
CA THR A 131 -13.86 6.65 27.01
C THR A 131 -14.06 7.22 28.42
N ALA A 132 -14.43 6.38 29.37
CA ALA A 132 -14.51 6.75 30.79
C ALA A 132 -13.18 7.28 31.37
N THR A 133 -12.06 6.97 30.71
CA THR A 133 -10.71 7.44 31.03
C THR A 133 -10.32 8.74 30.29
N GLY A 134 -11.20 9.28 29.45
CA GLY A 134 -10.98 10.54 28.70
C GLY A 134 -10.20 10.39 27.39
N GLN A 135 -9.93 9.16 26.95
CA GLN A 135 -9.23 8.87 25.69
C GLN A 135 -10.20 8.84 24.51
N TRP A 136 -9.73 9.23 23.32
CA TRP A 136 -10.54 9.20 22.10
C TRP A 136 -10.64 7.79 21.52
N GLY A 137 -11.82 7.45 20.99
CA GLY A 137 -12.11 6.18 20.36
C GLY A 137 -13.26 6.30 19.35
N CYS A 138 -13.54 5.20 18.66
CA CYS A 138 -14.58 5.13 17.64
C CYS A 138 -15.80 4.36 18.14
N CYS A 139 -16.99 4.94 18.01
CA CYS A 139 -18.24 4.36 18.50
C CYS A 139 -19.32 4.33 17.40
N SER A 140 -20.06 3.22 17.33
CA SER A 140 -21.13 3.01 16.33
C SER A 140 -22.53 3.51 16.77
N GLY A 141 -22.65 4.30 17.86
CA GLY A 141 -23.93 4.89 18.29
C GLY A 141 -23.96 5.55 19.69
N PHE A 142 -24.83 6.58 19.83
CA PHE A 142 -25.34 7.31 21.01
C PHE A 142 -24.47 7.45 22.28
N GLY A 143 -23.16 7.68 22.14
CA GLY A 143 -22.32 8.22 23.20
C GLY A 143 -21.81 9.60 22.80
N VAL A 144 -22.18 10.65 23.54
CA VAL A 144 -21.77 12.07 23.41
C VAL A 144 -20.87 12.36 22.20
N ALA A 145 -21.48 12.34 21.02
CA ALA A 145 -20.80 12.55 19.75
C ALA A 145 -20.55 14.05 19.59
N HIS A 146 -19.30 14.47 19.66
CA HIS A 146 -18.92 15.82 19.25
C HIS A 146 -18.72 15.82 17.74
N LYS A 147 -19.69 16.33 16.99
CA LYS A 147 -19.51 16.61 15.57
C LYS A 147 -18.60 17.83 15.45
N GLN A 148 -17.29 17.60 15.44
CA GLN A 148 -16.33 18.63 15.02
C GLN A 148 -16.21 18.57 13.50
N SER A 149 -17.05 19.36 12.83
CA SER A 149 -16.81 19.78 11.46
C SER A 149 -15.76 20.89 11.49
N LEU A 150 -14.63 20.66 10.83
CA LEU A 150 -13.76 21.71 10.33
C LEU A 150 -14.01 21.83 8.82
#